data_AF-A0A4Q2RPY6-F1
#
_entry.id   AF-A0A4Q2RPY6-F1
#
_cell.length_a   1.000
_cell.length_b   1.000
_cell.length_c   1.000
_cell.angle_alpha   90.00
_cell.angle_beta   90.00
_cell.angle_gamma   90.00
#
_symmetry.space_group_name_H-M   'P 1'
#
loop_
_entity.id
_entity.type
_entity.pdbx_description
1 polymer ?
#
loop_
_entity_poly.entity_id
_entity_poly.type
_entity_poly.pdbx_seq_one_letter_code
_entity_poly.pdbx_strand_id
1 'polypeptide(L)'
;MQARHLVATVLVEPGAVEDLELRVMTDDMWLWPVRTAPVVVDGARMEFQLRRRLVEQRQGTWDDAAAWTPAWIGFGDAWHEFGPDGNVQPSGPLPWAAHQRLWSALEEFGPLVRYRRRLSGIPTVATDQWPGLNVR
;
A
#
# COMPACT_ATOMS: atom_id res chain seq x y z
N MET A 1 18.49 1.80 13.69
CA MET A 1 17.73 1.85 12.41
C MET A 1 16.28 2.07 12.76
N GLN A 2 15.62 3.05 12.15
CA GLN A 2 14.17 3.21 12.32
C GLN A 2 13.46 2.03 11.64
N ALA A 3 12.48 1.44 12.31
CA ALA A 3 11.65 0.39 11.72
C ALA A 3 10.95 0.92 10.45
N ARG A 4 10.70 0.04 9.49
CA ARG A 4 10.08 0.38 8.21
C ARG A 4 8.95 -0.59 7.94
N HIS A 5 7.79 -0.07 7.57
CA HIS A 5 6.66 -0.88 7.14
C HIS A 5 6.76 -1.12 5.65
N LEU A 6 6.65 -2.37 5.22
CA LEU A 6 6.66 -2.71 3.81
C LEU A 6 5.30 -2.39 3.19
N VAL A 7 5.30 -1.55 2.17
CA VAL A 7 4.08 -1.16 1.46
C VAL A 7 4.22 -1.29 -0.04
N ALA A 8 3.12 -1.58 -0.70
CA ALA A 8 2.96 -1.32 -2.13
C ALA A 8 2.71 0.17 -2.33
N THR A 9 3.27 0.75 -3.40
CA THR A 9 2.90 2.10 -3.83
C THR A 9 2.09 2.00 -5.10
N VAL A 10 0.89 2.58 -5.08
CA VAL A 10 -0.09 2.52 -6.15
C VAL A 10 -0.60 3.93 -6.48
N LEU A 11 -0.97 4.15 -7.74
CA LEU A 11 -1.88 5.23 -8.14
C LEU A 11 -3.24 4.59 -8.38
N VAL A 12 -4.28 5.16 -7.81
CA VAL A 12 -5.64 4.64 -7.86
C VAL A 12 -6.56 5.70 -8.43
N GLU A 13 -7.37 5.34 -9.41
CA GLU A 13 -8.42 6.22 -9.94
C GLU A 13 -9.29 6.71 -8.76
N PRO A 14 -9.58 8.02 -8.64
CA PRO A 14 -10.25 8.57 -7.45
C PRO A 14 -11.58 7.90 -7.06
N GLY A 15 -12.39 7.48 -8.03
CA GLY A 15 -13.64 6.76 -7.79
C GLY A 15 -13.47 5.30 -7.36
N ALA A 16 -12.29 4.71 -7.56
CA ALA A 16 -11.99 3.31 -7.23
C ALA A 16 -11.29 3.13 -5.86
N VAL A 17 -10.99 4.21 -5.14
CA VAL A 17 -10.22 4.15 -3.88
C VAL A 17 -10.95 3.32 -2.82
N GLU A 18 -12.23 3.60 -2.60
CA GLU A 18 -13.04 2.91 -1.57
C GLU A 18 -13.23 1.43 -1.91
N ASP A 19 -13.57 1.13 -3.17
CA ASP A 19 -13.74 -0.25 -3.63
C ASP A 19 -12.44 -1.06 -3.49
N LEU A 20 -11.30 -0.46 -3.82
CA LEU A 20 -10.00 -1.11 -3.66
C LEU A 20 -9.66 -1.32 -2.19
N GLU A 21 -9.92 -0.34 -1.32
CA GLU A 21 -9.73 -0.46 0.12
C GLU A 21 -10.52 -1.64 0.68
N LEU A 22 -11.83 -1.70 0.39
CA LEU A 22 -12.69 -2.82 0.80
C LEU A 22 -12.16 -4.16 0.29
N ARG A 23 -11.70 -4.21 -0.95
CA ARG A 23 -11.14 -5.44 -1.54
C ARG A 23 -9.88 -5.90 -0.83
N VAL A 24 -8.94 -5.00 -0.51
CA VAL A 24 -7.68 -5.41 0.13
C VAL A 24 -7.89 -5.78 1.60
N MET A 25 -8.86 -5.15 2.27
CA MET A 25 -9.24 -5.50 3.65
C MET A 25 -9.73 -6.94 3.80
N THR A 26 -10.32 -7.56 2.76
CA THR A 26 -10.73 -8.97 2.83
C THR A 26 -9.55 -9.94 2.97
N ASP A 27 -8.36 -9.51 2.57
CA ASP A 27 -7.12 -10.27 2.70
C ASP A 27 -6.23 -9.67 3.81
N ASP A 28 -6.79 -9.01 4.84
CA ASP A 28 -6.04 -8.34 5.93
C ASP A 28 -4.92 -7.41 5.44
N MET A 29 -5.19 -6.68 4.36
CA MET A 29 -4.37 -5.57 3.89
C MET A 29 -5.15 -4.28 4.01
N TRP A 30 -4.44 -3.17 3.95
CA TRP A 30 -5.03 -1.87 4.23
C TRP A 30 -4.50 -0.84 3.27
N LEU A 31 -5.40 0.01 2.77
CA LEU A 31 -5.08 1.07 1.84
C LEU A 31 -5.10 2.42 2.55
N TRP A 32 -4.07 3.24 2.32
CA TRP A 32 -4.01 4.60 2.83
C TRP A 32 -3.65 5.59 1.73
N PRO A 33 -4.54 6.55 1.40
CA PRO A 33 -4.17 7.68 0.57
C PRO A 33 -3.01 8.44 1.22
N VAL A 34 -1.96 8.72 0.45
CA VAL A 34 -0.72 9.33 0.96
C VAL A 34 -0.96 10.70 1.59
N ARG A 35 -1.96 11.43 1.07
CA ARG A 35 -2.35 12.75 1.57
C ARG A 35 -2.81 12.73 3.04
N THR A 36 -3.50 11.67 3.44
CA THR A 36 -4.15 11.54 4.75
C THR A 36 -3.47 10.49 5.63
N ALA A 37 -2.38 9.88 5.16
CA ALA A 37 -1.64 8.89 5.91
C ALA A 37 -1.04 9.54 7.19
N PRO A 38 -1.28 8.98 8.38
CA PRO A 38 -0.93 9.60 9.66
C PRO A 38 0.58 9.76 9.87
N VAL A 39 1.39 8.99 9.14
CA VAL A 39 2.86 9.05 9.19
C VAL A 39 3.47 10.18 8.35
N VAL A 40 2.65 10.94 7.62
CA VAL A 40 3.12 11.99 6.72
C VAL A 40 2.75 13.36 7.28
N VAL A 41 3.76 14.13 7.70
CA VAL A 41 3.58 15.47 8.28
C VAL A 41 2.99 16.47 7.27
N ASP A 42 3.47 16.44 6.02
CA ASP A 42 2.95 17.26 4.91
C ASP A 42 2.44 16.34 3.79
N GLY A 43 1.24 15.80 4.02
CA GLY A 43 0.61 14.83 3.13
C GLY A 43 0.37 15.35 1.72
N ALA A 44 -0.09 16.60 1.57
CA ALA A 44 -0.37 17.20 0.28
C ALA A 44 0.90 17.34 -0.58
N ARG A 45 2.01 17.78 0.03
CA ARG A 45 3.30 17.86 -0.67
C ARG A 45 3.82 16.48 -1.06
N MET A 46 3.76 15.51 -0.15
CA MET A 46 4.22 14.14 -0.41
C MET A 46 3.41 13.50 -1.54
N GLU A 47 2.08 13.64 -1.50
CA GLU A 47 1.15 13.17 -2.54
C GLU A 47 1.55 13.71 -3.92
N PHE A 48 1.74 15.03 -4.03
CA PHE A 48 2.15 15.68 -5.29
C PHE A 48 3.50 15.16 -5.79
N GLN A 49 4.51 15.09 -4.91
CA GLN A 49 5.85 14.65 -5.26
C GLN A 49 5.89 13.18 -5.69
N LEU A 50 5.17 12.31 -4.96
CA LEU A 50 5.13 10.89 -5.25
C LEU A 50 4.41 10.61 -6.58
N ARG A 51 3.26 11.24 -6.81
CA ARG A 51 2.51 11.15 -8.06
C ARG A 51 3.33 11.54 -9.27
N ARG A 52 3.91 12.74 -9.22
CA ARG A 52 4.76 13.26 -10.27
C ARG A 52 5.90 12.29 -10.59
N ARG A 53 6.58 11.80 -9.56
CA ARG A 53 7.65 10.80 -9.71
C ARG A 53 7.17 9.51 -10.38
N LEU A 54 6.01 8.96 -9.97
CA LEU A 54 5.51 7.70 -10.51
C LEU A 54 5.14 7.82 -11.99
N VAL A 55 4.48 8.91 -12.38
CA VAL A 55 4.08 9.19 -13.77
C VAL A 55 5.29 9.48 -14.65
N GLU A 56 6.18 10.39 -14.23
CA GLU A 56 7.38 10.75 -15.00
C GLU A 56 8.30 9.54 -15.23
N GLN A 57 8.47 8.67 -14.23
CA GLN A 57 9.28 7.46 -14.38
C GLN A 57 8.69 6.43 -15.37
N ARG A 58 7.48 6.65 -15.86
CA ARG A 58 6.80 5.80 -16.84
C ARG A 58 6.72 6.42 -18.23
N GLN A 59 7.39 7.56 -18.43
CA GLN A 59 7.65 8.16 -19.75
C GLN A 59 6.39 8.23 -20.63
N GLY A 60 5.29 8.77 -20.11
CA GLY A 60 4.03 8.94 -20.84
C GLY A 60 3.04 7.77 -20.72
N THR A 61 3.49 6.58 -20.30
CA THR A 61 2.64 5.39 -20.24
C THR A 61 1.50 5.54 -19.22
N TRP A 62 1.67 6.37 -18.20
CA TRP A 62 0.73 6.59 -17.09
C TRP A 62 0.20 8.02 -17.04
N ASP A 63 0.17 8.73 -18.17
CA ASP A 63 -0.32 10.11 -18.22
C ASP A 63 -1.81 10.22 -17.86
N ASP A 64 -2.58 9.16 -18.13
CA ASP A 64 -3.96 9.00 -17.68
C ASP A 64 -4.11 9.05 -16.14
N ALA A 65 -3.07 8.61 -15.41
CA ALA A 65 -3.03 8.59 -13.96
C ALA A 65 -2.44 9.88 -13.33
N ALA A 66 -2.22 10.95 -14.11
CA ALA A 66 -1.65 12.21 -13.60
C ALA A 66 -2.48 12.87 -12.49
N ALA A 67 -3.79 12.62 -12.45
CA ALA A 67 -4.71 13.12 -11.44
C ALA A 67 -5.11 12.07 -10.39
N TRP A 68 -4.59 10.84 -10.48
CA TRP A 68 -5.00 9.73 -9.63
C TRP A 68 -4.43 9.82 -8.22
N THR A 69 -5.09 9.17 -7.27
CA THR A 69 -4.74 9.20 -5.86
C THR A 69 -3.56 8.28 -5.58
N PRO A 70 -2.40 8.80 -5.13
CA PRO A 70 -1.33 7.96 -4.63
C PRO A 70 -1.74 7.35 -3.30
N ALA A 71 -1.62 6.03 -3.18
CA ALA A 71 -1.91 5.32 -1.95
C ALA A 71 -0.80 4.31 -1.63
N TRP A 72 -0.70 3.98 -0.35
CA TRP A 72 0.10 2.86 0.14
C TRP A 72 -0.81 1.72 0.53
N ILE A 73 -0.41 0.51 0.20
CA ILE A 73 -1.06 -0.71 0.69
C ILE A 73 -0.09 -1.42 1.61
N GLY A 74 -0.46 -1.54 2.88
CA GLY A 74 0.29 -2.28 3.89
C GLY A 74 -0.37 -3.60 4.27
N PHE A 75 0.31 -4.37 5.10
CA PHE A 75 -0.13 -5.70 5.54
C PHE A 75 -0.51 -5.65 7.03
N GLY A 76 -1.66 -6.22 7.38
CA GLY A 76 -2.15 -6.32 8.75
C GLY A 76 -1.48 -7.43 9.55
N ASP A 77 -1.96 -7.62 10.78
CA ASP A 77 -1.36 -8.49 11.78
C ASP A 77 -1.39 -9.96 11.37
N ALA A 78 -2.41 -10.42 10.62
CA ALA A 78 -2.50 -11.82 10.19
C ALA A 78 -1.31 -12.20 9.32
N TRP A 79 -0.81 -11.30 8.47
CA TRP A 79 0.38 -11.53 7.64
C TRP A 79 1.71 -11.49 8.40
N HIS A 80 1.69 -11.04 9.65
CA HIS A 80 2.86 -11.00 10.52
C HIS A 80 2.84 -12.12 11.56
N GLU A 81 1.66 -12.48 12.06
CA GLU A 81 1.47 -13.46 13.12
C GLU A 81 1.13 -14.86 12.57
N PHE A 82 0.26 -14.98 11.57
CA PHE A 82 -0.38 -16.25 11.16
C PHE A 82 -0.28 -16.61 9.67
N GLY A 83 0.24 -15.74 8.82
CA GLY A 83 0.19 -15.93 7.37
C GLY A 83 -1.24 -16.16 6.81
N PRO A 84 -1.37 -16.49 5.52
CA PRO A 84 -2.67 -16.59 4.83
C PRO A 84 -3.51 -17.80 5.26
N ASP A 85 -2.86 -18.85 5.76
CA ASP A 85 -3.49 -20.14 6.07
C ASP A 85 -3.84 -20.27 7.56
N GLY A 86 -3.63 -19.21 8.34
CA GLY A 86 -3.88 -19.19 9.79
C GLY A 86 -2.79 -19.89 10.64
N ASN A 87 -1.65 -20.23 10.05
CA ASN A 87 -0.54 -20.93 10.70
C ASN A 87 0.54 -19.94 11.18
N VAL A 88 0.94 -20.03 12.45
CA VAL A 88 1.95 -19.13 13.03
C VAL A 88 3.15 -18.95 12.09
N GLN A 89 3.43 -17.70 11.75
CA GLN A 89 4.52 -17.36 10.86
C GLN A 89 5.83 -17.34 11.65
N PRO A 90 6.91 -17.96 11.13
CA PRO A 90 8.23 -17.79 11.72
C PRO A 90 8.65 -16.32 11.64
N SER A 91 9.47 -15.86 12.62
CA SER A 91 10.03 -14.51 12.64
C SER A 91 10.94 -14.28 11.43
N GLY A 92 10.36 -13.87 10.31
CA GLY A 92 10.98 -13.83 9.01
C GLY A 92 10.29 -12.83 8.08
N PRO A 93 10.72 -12.72 6.81
CA PRO A 93 10.11 -11.82 5.85
C PRO A 93 8.64 -12.17 5.59
N LEU A 94 7.88 -11.20 5.06
CA LEU A 94 6.50 -11.43 4.60
C LEU A 94 6.42 -12.68 3.70
N PRO A 95 5.41 -13.55 3.85
CA PRO A 95 5.30 -14.75 3.05
C PRO A 95 5.07 -14.39 1.59
N TRP A 96 5.55 -15.23 0.69
CA TRP A 96 5.29 -15.06 -0.75
C TRP A 96 3.79 -14.96 -1.08
N ALA A 97 2.94 -15.68 -0.34
CA ALA A 97 1.49 -15.60 -0.49
C ALA A 97 0.92 -14.19 -0.23
N ALA A 98 1.54 -13.39 0.65
CA ALA A 98 1.15 -11.99 0.87
C ALA A 98 1.34 -11.16 -0.40
N HIS A 99 2.49 -11.36 -1.06
CA HIS A 99 2.77 -10.72 -2.34
C HIS A 99 1.77 -11.16 -3.40
N GLN A 100 1.44 -12.45 -3.47
CA GLN A 100 0.47 -12.95 -4.45
C GLN A 100 -0.90 -12.32 -4.25
N ARG A 101 -1.44 -12.31 -3.02
CA ARG A 101 -2.74 -11.71 -2.72
C ARG A 101 -2.81 -10.24 -3.09
N LEU A 102 -1.78 -9.48 -2.71
CA LEU A 102 -1.66 -8.08 -3.09
C LEU A 102 -1.70 -7.88 -4.61
N TRP A 103 -0.89 -8.63 -5.36
CA TRP A 103 -0.83 -8.44 -6.81
C TRP A 103 -2.10 -8.92 -7.51
N SER A 104 -2.72 -10.00 -7.04
CA SER A 104 -4.02 -10.45 -7.57
C SER A 104 -5.12 -9.41 -7.34
N ALA A 105 -5.22 -8.85 -6.13
CA ALA A 105 -6.18 -7.78 -5.85
C ALA A 105 -5.96 -6.56 -6.76
N LEU A 106 -4.71 -6.18 -7.03
CA LEU A 106 -4.41 -5.06 -7.94
C LEU A 106 -4.64 -5.41 -9.42
N GLU A 107 -4.48 -6.66 -9.83
CA GLU A 107 -4.80 -7.13 -11.18
C GLU A 107 -6.32 -7.07 -11.45
N GLU A 108 -7.16 -7.38 -10.46
CA GLU A 108 -8.63 -7.25 -10.54
C GLU A 108 -9.08 -5.81 -10.86
N PHE A 109 -8.33 -4.81 -10.37
CA PHE A 109 -8.59 -3.38 -10.61
C PHE A 109 -7.79 -2.80 -11.79
N GLY A 110 -7.18 -3.64 -12.64
CA GLY A 110 -6.15 -3.25 -13.61
C GLY A 110 -6.37 -1.94 -14.38
N PRO A 111 -7.55 -1.66 -14.96
CA PRO A 111 -7.82 -0.40 -15.64
C PRO A 111 -7.76 0.83 -14.74
N LEU A 112 -8.05 0.68 -13.44
CA LEU A 112 -8.24 1.70 -12.42
C LEU A 112 -7.05 1.88 -11.47
N VAL A 113 -5.99 1.07 -11.62
CA VAL A 113 -4.76 1.19 -10.82
C VAL A 113 -3.49 1.21 -11.68
N ARG A 114 -2.48 1.95 -11.24
CA ARG A 114 -1.12 1.90 -11.80
C ARG A 114 -0.13 1.63 -10.68
N TYR A 115 0.70 0.61 -10.85
CA TYR A 115 1.62 0.20 -9.79
C TYR A 115 2.89 -0.48 -10.32
N ARG A 116 3.82 -0.73 -9.40
CA ARG A 116 4.99 -1.57 -9.64
C ARG A 116 4.88 -2.79 -8.74
N ARG A 117 5.21 -3.98 -9.25
CA ARG A 117 5.31 -5.22 -8.46
C ARG A 117 6.56 -5.19 -7.59
N ARG A 118 6.58 -4.27 -6.63
CA ARG A 118 7.68 -4.04 -5.69
C ARG A 118 7.11 -3.45 -4.41
N LEU A 119 7.62 -3.91 -3.29
CA LEU A 119 7.39 -3.27 -2.00
C LEU A 119 8.51 -2.26 -1.71
N SER A 120 8.14 -1.18 -1.04
CA SER A 120 9.06 -0.18 -0.48
C SER A 120 8.80 -0.04 1.00
N GLY A 121 9.86 0.15 1.79
CA GLY A 121 9.68 0.50 3.20
C GLY A 121 9.31 1.97 3.34
N ILE A 122 8.29 2.29 4.14
CA ILE A 122 8.04 3.65 4.63
C ILE A 122 8.40 3.74 6.12
N PRO A 123 8.87 4.91 6.62
CA PRO A 123 9.20 5.05 8.04
C PRO A 123 8.01 4.67 8.92
N THR A 124 8.23 3.83 9.92
CA THR A 124 7.24 3.66 10.98
C THR A 124 7.45 4.78 11.99
N VAL A 125 6.45 5.63 12.12
CA VAL A 125 6.24 6.36 13.38
C VAL A 125 5.21 5.54 14.14
N ALA A 126 5.42 5.30 15.44
CA ALA A 126 4.36 4.72 16.25
C ALA A 126 3.19 5.70 16.23
N THR A 127 2.09 5.35 15.58
CA THR A 127 0.87 6.15 15.56
C THR A 127 -0.26 5.28 16.05
N ASP A 128 -0.98 5.73 17.07
CA ASP A 128 -2.13 5.03 17.66
C ASP A 128 -3.28 4.77 16.66
N GLN A 129 -3.19 5.37 15.46
CA GLN A 129 -4.21 5.38 14.41
C GLN A 129 -3.86 4.52 13.19
N TRP A 130 -2.78 3.73 13.24
CA TRP A 130 -2.45 2.79 12.17
C TRP A 130 -2.88 1.38 12.58
N PRO A 131 -4.14 0.97 12.33
CA PRO A 131 -4.66 -0.31 12.81
C PRO A 131 -3.87 -1.52 12.29
N GLY A 132 -3.24 -1.41 11.10
CA GLY A 132 -2.36 -2.44 10.55
C GLY A 132 -0.91 -2.41 11.06
N LEU A 133 -0.61 -1.66 12.13
CA LEU A 133 0.74 -1.55 12.68
C LEU A 133 0.76 -1.52 14.22
N ASN A 134 -0.23 -2.10 14.88
CA ASN A 134 -0.17 -2.32 16.32
C ASN A 134 0.77 -3.49 16.62
N VAL A 135 2.08 -3.27 16.42
CA VAL A 135 3.12 -4.05 17.08
C VAL A 135 3.11 -3.60 18.53
N ARG A 136 2.27 -4.23 19.36
CA ARG A 136 2.42 -4.21 20.82
C ARG A 136 3.35 -5.31 21.26
#